data_AF-A0A1G9QWU2-F1
#
_entry.id   AF-A0A1G9QWU2-F1
#
_cell.length_a   1.000
_cell.length_b   1.000
_cell.length_c   1.000
_cell.angle_alpha   90.00
_cell.angle_beta   90.00
_cell.angle_gamma   90.00
#
_symmetry.space_group_name_H-M   'P 1'
#
loop_
_entity.id
_entity.type
_entity.pdbx_description
1 polymer ?
#
loop_
_entity_poly.entity_id
_entity_poly.type
_entity_poly.pdbx_seq_one_letter_code
_entity_poly.pdbx_strand_id
1 'polypeptide(L)'
;MGAIVFDASNRLLLVKRGRPPGAGLWSVPGGRLEPGESDEAGLLRELLEETGLRIRVGRLAGTVERPGPDGVTYVIRDYVATVSGGTPTAGDDAADVRWCTMDDLGRLPLTDGLLRTLAEWDALPAS
;
A
#
# COMPACT_ATOMS: atom_id res chain seq x y z
N MET A 1 0.62 8.19 -1.90
CA MET A 1 -0.49 7.43 -2.49
C MET A 1 -0.28 5.97 -2.17
N GLY A 2 -1.34 5.17 -2.10
CA GLY A 2 -1.22 3.73 -1.86
C GLY A 2 -2.14 2.92 -2.78
N ALA A 3 -1.81 1.65 -2.96
CA ALA A 3 -2.63 0.70 -3.70
C ALA A 3 -3.16 -0.41 -2.79
N ILE A 4 -4.50 -0.53 -2.77
CA ILE A 4 -5.20 -1.66 -2.18
C ILE A 4 -5.37 -2.70 -3.29
N VAL A 5 -4.61 -3.79 -3.19
CA VAL A 5 -4.59 -4.87 -4.19
C VAL A 5 -4.93 -6.18 -3.51
N PHE A 6 -5.90 -6.90 -4.09
CA PHE A 6 -6.25 -8.24 -3.66
C PHE A 6 -5.85 -9.28 -4.70
N ASP A 7 -5.44 -10.46 -4.26
CA ASP A 7 -5.28 -11.62 -5.14
C ASP A 7 -6.60 -12.38 -5.34
N ALA A 8 -6.57 -13.45 -6.14
CA ALA A 8 -7.74 -14.27 -6.42
C ALA A 8 -8.31 -15.00 -5.18
N SER A 9 -7.54 -15.08 -4.10
CA SER A 9 -7.94 -15.64 -2.80
C SER A 9 -8.35 -14.57 -1.80
N ASN A 10 -8.56 -13.33 -2.25
CA ASN A 10 -8.94 -12.17 -1.46
C ASN A 10 -7.95 -11.84 -0.31
N ARG A 11 -6.65 -12.10 -0.53
CA ARG A 11 -5.57 -11.66 0.36
C ARG A 11 -5.07 -10.29 -0.08
N LEU A 12 -4.77 -9.42 0.88
CA LEU A 12 -4.30 -8.06 0.64
C LEU A 12 -2.79 -8.02 0.42
N LEU A 13 -2.33 -7.31 -0.61
CA LEU A 13 -0.90 -7.06 -0.80
C LEU A 13 -0.40 -6.05 0.23
N LEU A 14 0.60 -6.44 1.02
CA LEU A 14 1.33 -5.55 1.91
C LEU A 14 2.83 -5.62 1.65
N VAL A 15 3.50 -4.49 1.86
CA VAL A 15 4.96 -4.39 1.88
C VAL A 15 5.44 -4.12 3.30
N LYS A 16 6.56 -4.73 3.67
CA LYS A 16 7.28 -4.43 4.90
C LYS A 16 8.28 -3.33 4.61
N ARG A 17 8.14 -2.20 5.29
CA ARG A 17 9.04 -1.05 5.11
C ARG A 17 10.46 -1.42 5.57
N GLY A 18 11.45 -1.18 4.72
CA GLY A 18 12.86 -1.46 4.99
C GLY A 18 13.64 -0.28 5.57
N ARG A 19 13.11 0.95 5.45
CA ARG A 19 13.79 2.18 5.89
C ARG A 19 12.96 3.00 6.89
N PRO A 20 13.61 3.76 7.79
CA PRO A 20 12.93 4.72 8.65
C PRO A 20 12.27 5.86 7.83
N PRO A 21 11.17 6.46 8.33
CA PRO A 21 10.40 6.04 9.51
C PRO A 21 9.57 4.78 9.23
N GLY A 22 9.30 4.01 10.29
CA GLY A 22 8.43 2.84 10.22
C GLY A 22 9.10 1.58 9.66
N ALA A 23 10.43 1.50 9.65
CA ALA A 23 11.14 0.26 9.32
C ALA A 23 10.60 -0.91 10.16
N GLY A 24 10.29 -2.02 9.49
CA GLY A 24 9.70 -3.20 10.10
C GLY A 24 8.17 -3.23 10.13
N LEU A 25 7.50 -2.10 9.91
CA LEU A 25 6.04 -2.02 9.83
C LEU A 25 5.54 -2.43 8.44
N TRP A 26 4.32 -2.97 8.39
CA TRP A 26 3.63 -3.36 7.17
C TRP A 26 2.59 -2.33 6.74
N SER A 27 2.54 -2.04 5.44
CA SER A 27 1.63 -1.07 4.85
C SER A 27 1.17 -1.52 3.47
N VAL A 28 0.11 -0.90 2.94
CA VAL A 28 -0.16 -0.96 1.50
C VAL A 28 1.02 -0.36 0.73
N PRO A 29 1.40 -0.92 -0.44
CA PRO A 29 2.48 -0.40 -1.26
C PRO A 29 2.12 0.96 -1.88
N GLY A 30 3.14 1.76 -2.16
CA GLY A 30 3.02 3.10 -2.70
C GLY A 30 3.90 4.11 -1.96
N GLY A 31 4.08 5.28 -2.57
CA GLY A 31 5.04 6.25 -2.10
C GLY A 31 4.56 7.69 -2.20
N ARG A 32 5.51 8.59 -2.45
CA ARG A 32 5.25 10.01 -2.68
C ARG A 32 5.20 10.27 -4.18
N LEU A 33 4.41 11.27 -4.57
CA LEU A 33 4.41 11.73 -5.95
C LEU A 33 5.72 12.47 -6.24
N GLU A 34 6.26 12.21 -7.42
CA GLU A 34 7.29 13.05 -8.01
C GLU A 34 6.68 14.35 -8.58
N PRO A 35 7.48 15.43 -8.75
CA PRO A 35 6.99 16.67 -9.32
C PRO A 35 6.37 16.47 -10.72
N GLY A 36 5.09 16.84 -10.85
CA GLY A 36 4.33 16.71 -12.10
C GLY A 36 3.74 15.31 -12.36
N GLU A 37 3.94 14.36 -11.44
CA GLU A 37 3.42 13.01 -11.53
C GLU A 37 1.92 12.95 -11.14
N SER A 38 1.14 12.16 -11.88
CA SER A 38 -0.23 11.83 -11.48
C SER A 38 -0.24 10.66 -10.49
N ASP A 39 -1.31 10.54 -9.68
CA ASP A 39 -1.49 9.40 -8.77
C ASP A 39 -1.37 8.06 -9.48
N GLU A 40 -1.94 7.94 -10.67
CA GLU A 40 -1.85 6.72 -11.46
C GLU A 40 -0.41 6.44 -11.89
N ALA A 41 0.30 7.43 -12.42
CA ALA A 41 1.68 7.25 -12.86
C ALA A 41 2.60 6.83 -11.70
N GLY A 42 2.46 7.49 -10.54
CA GLY A 42 3.27 7.17 -9.38
C GLY A 42 2.91 5.81 -8.76
N LEU A 43 1.63 5.42 -8.73
CA LEU A 43 1.26 4.07 -8.29
C LEU A 43 1.82 2.98 -9.21
N LEU A 44 1.85 3.20 -10.53
CA LEU A 44 2.43 2.25 -11.48
C LEU A 44 3.93 2.09 -11.27
N ARG A 45 4.65 3.20 -11.03
CA ARG A 45 6.09 3.20 -10.73
C ARG A 45 6.38 2.50 -9.40
N GLU A 46 5.77 2.95 -8.31
CA GLU A 46 6.02 2.44 -6.96
C GLU A 46 5.70 0.95 -6.83
N LEU A 47 4.58 0.47 -7.38
CA LEU A 47 4.24 -0.96 -7.31
C LEU A 47 5.25 -1.83 -8.07
N LEU A 48 5.75 -1.34 -9.20
CA LEU A 48 6.78 -2.04 -9.94
C LEU A 48 8.09 -2.10 -9.16
N GLU A 49 8.49 -0.99 -8.53
CA GLU A 49 9.74 -0.86 -7.76
C GLU A 49 9.71 -1.65 -6.45
N GLU A 50 8.66 -1.52 -5.65
CA GLU A 50 8.56 -2.12 -4.32
C GLU A 50 8.17 -3.61 -4.37
N THR A 51 7.41 -4.03 -5.39
CA THR A 51 6.76 -5.35 -5.41
C THR A 51 7.00 -6.16 -6.67
N GLY A 52 7.60 -5.58 -7.72
CA GLY A 52 7.74 -6.24 -9.02
C GLY A 52 6.41 -6.46 -9.76
N LEU A 53 5.30 -5.94 -9.25
CA LEU A 53 3.98 -6.10 -9.86
C LEU A 53 3.64 -4.93 -10.77
N ARG A 54 3.08 -5.25 -11.93
CA ARG A 54 2.34 -4.30 -12.74
C ARG A 54 0.88 -4.34 -12.32
N ILE A 55 0.27 -3.17 -12.21
CA ILE A 55 -1.14 -3.04 -11.84
C ILE A 55 -1.91 -2.27 -12.91
N ARG A 56 -3.23 -2.29 -12.78
CA ARG A 56 -4.14 -1.33 -13.40
C ARG A 56 -4.85 -0.61 -12.27
N VAL A 57 -4.62 0.70 -12.18
CA VAL A 57 -5.19 1.56 -11.14
C VAL A 57 -6.70 1.70 -11.39
N GLY A 58 -7.48 1.50 -10.33
CA GLY A 58 -8.93 1.58 -10.38
C GLY A 58 -9.45 2.83 -9.66
N ARG A 59 -10.60 2.69 -9.00
CA ARG A 59 -11.22 3.79 -8.27
C ARG A 59 -10.43 4.18 -7.02
N LEU A 60 -10.55 5.45 -6.62
CA LEU A 60 -10.16 5.89 -5.28
C LEU A 60 -10.96 5.09 -4.23
N ALA A 61 -10.29 4.54 -3.24
CA ALA A 61 -10.92 3.94 -2.05
C ALA A 61 -11.23 5.02 -1.02
N GLY A 62 -10.26 5.89 -0.75
CA GLY A 62 -10.46 7.05 0.09
C GLY A 62 -9.21 7.89 0.22
N THR A 63 -9.35 8.96 0.99
CA THR A 63 -8.27 9.89 1.29
C THR A 63 -8.13 9.95 2.80
N VAL A 64 -6.89 9.95 3.26
CA VAL A 64 -6.58 10.06 4.68
C VAL A 64 -5.48 11.08 4.92
N GLU A 65 -5.66 11.89 5.95
CA GLU A 65 -4.66 12.85 6.40
C GLU A 65 -3.81 12.24 7.53
N ARG A 66 -2.51 12.47 7.44
CA ARG A 66 -1.54 12.03 8.44
C ARG A 66 -0.59 13.17 8.80
N PRO A 67 -0.22 13.33 10.08
CA PRO A 67 0.79 14.30 10.45
C PRO A 67 2.13 13.91 9.83
N GLY A 68 2.77 14.86 9.18
CA GLY A 68 4.14 14.82 8.70
C GLY A 68 5.07 15.62 9.63
N PRO A 69 6.37 15.64 9.32
CA PRO A 69 7.35 16.46 10.02
C PRO A 69 7.05 17.95 9.83
N ASP A 70 7.54 18.77 10.76
CA ASP A 70 7.49 20.24 10.70
C ASP A 70 6.08 20.83 10.55
N GLY A 71 5.06 20.13 11.06
CA GLY A 71 3.67 20.58 11.02
C GLY A 71 2.99 20.43 9.65
N VAL A 72 3.64 19.77 8.69
CA VAL A 72 3.05 19.42 7.41
C VAL A 72 1.99 18.34 7.60
N THR A 73 0.85 18.43 6.91
CA THR A 73 -0.11 17.33 6.81
C THR A 73 0.11 16.60 5.49
N TYR A 74 0.34 15.29 5.55
CA TYR A 74 0.36 14.43 4.38
C TYR A 74 -1.06 13.99 4.02
N VAL A 75 -1.44 14.24 2.77
CA VAL A 75 -2.69 13.76 2.18
C VAL A 75 -2.38 12.49 1.39
N ILE A 76 -2.86 11.35 1.89
CA ILE A 76 -2.64 10.04 1.28
C ILE A 76 -3.93 9.62 0.60
N ARG A 77 -3.88 9.42 -0.71
CA ARG A 77 -4.97 8.89 -1.53
C ARG A 77 -4.67 7.43 -1.84
N ASP A 78 -5.58 6.54 -1.46
CA ASP A 78 -5.43 5.10 -1.66
C ASP A 78 -6.45 4.60 -2.69
N TYR A 79 -5.97 3.82 -3.65
CA TYR A 79 -6.75 3.37 -4.80
C TYR A 79 -6.90 1.85 -4.77
N VAL A 80 -8.08 1.36 -5.14
CA VAL A 80 -8.22 -0.06 -5.46
C VAL A 80 -7.54 -0.32 -6.79
N ALA A 81 -6.68 -1.32 -6.86
CA ALA A 81 -5.99 -1.70 -8.09
C ALA A 81 -5.99 -3.22 -8.28
N THR A 82 -5.82 -3.64 -9.53
CA THR A 82 -5.76 -5.06 -9.90
C THR A 82 -4.43 -5.38 -10.53
N VAL A 83 -3.84 -6.53 -10.19
CA VAL A 83 -2.61 -7.01 -10.82
C VAL A 83 -2.84 -7.25 -12.32
N SER A 84 -1.97 -6.70 -13.16
CA SER A 84 -1.95 -6.91 -14.61
C SER A 84 -0.74 -7.75 -15.07
N GLY A 85 0.22 -8.01 -14.18
CA GLY A 85 1.27 -9.01 -14.37
C GLY A 85 2.43 -8.88 -13.40
N GLY A 86 3.40 -9.80 -13.49
CA GLY A 86 4.56 -9.85 -12.58
C GLY A 86 4.36 -10.87 -11.45
N THR A 87 5.39 -11.00 -10.61
CA THR A 87 5.38 -11.88 -9.43
C THR A 87 5.83 -11.06 -8.23
N PRO A 88 5.11 -11.12 -7.08
CA PRO A 88 5.46 -10.34 -5.90
C PRO A 88 6.89 -10.65 -5.46
N THR A 89 7.75 -9.65 -5.52
CA THR A 89 9.15 -9.71 -5.09
C THR A 89 9.50 -8.36 -4.48
N ALA A 90 10.02 -8.36 -3.25
CA ALA A 90 10.37 -7.12 -2.58
C ALA A 90 11.52 -6.42 -3.31
N GLY A 91 11.39 -5.10 -3.48
CA GLY A 91 12.39 -4.27 -4.14
C GLY A 91 12.51 -2.89 -3.49
N ASP A 92 13.58 -2.19 -3.87
CA ASP A 92 13.93 -0.85 -3.38
C ASP A 92 13.87 -0.73 -1.84
N ASP A 93 12.84 -0.05 -1.33
CA ASP A 93 12.68 0.26 0.09
C ASP A 93 11.79 -0.75 0.83
N ALA A 94 11.23 -1.73 0.13
CA ALA A 94 10.51 -2.85 0.71
C ALA A 94 11.50 -3.95 1.15
N ALA A 95 11.49 -4.28 2.44
CA ALA A 95 12.24 -5.40 2.99
C ALA A 95 11.55 -6.76 2.76
N ASP A 96 10.24 -6.74 2.50
CA ASP A 96 9.43 -7.93 2.24
C ASP A 96 8.12 -7.52 1.53
N VAL A 97 7.51 -8.44 0.79
CA VAL A 97 6.20 -8.26 0.15
C VAL A 97 5.39 -9.53 0.30
N ARG A 98 4.13 -9.42 0.74
CA ARG A 98 3.27 -10.57 1.03
C ARG A 98 1.83 -10.32 0.67
N TRP A 99 1.16 -11.41 0.30
CA TRP A 99 -0.29 -11.51 0.31
C TRP A 99 -0.75 -11.91 1.71
N CYS A 100 -1.48 -11.03 2.37
CA CYS A 100 -1.89 -11.15 3.77
C CYS A 100 -3.39 -11.41 3.91
N THR A 101 -3.73 -12.39 4.73
CA THR A 101 -5.11 -12.70 5.16
C THR A 101 -5.56 -11.76 6.27
N MET A 102 -6.83 -11.83 6.65
CA MET A 102 -7.34 -11.07 7.81
C MET A 102 -6.64 -11.47 9.12
N ASP A 103 -6.29 -12.75 9.31
CA ASP A 103 -5.52 -13.21 10.47
C ASP A 103 -4.09 -12.64 10.49
N ASP A 104 -3.45 -12.51 9.34
CA ASP A 104 -2.14 -11.85 9.23
C ASP A 104 -2.20 -10.39 9.68
N LEU A 105 -3.24 -9.65 9.25
CA LEU A 105 -3.44 -8.25 9.65
C LEU A 105 -3.57 -8.08 11.17
N GLY A 106 -4.11 -9.07 11.87
CA GLY A 106 -4.20 -9.08 13.34
C GLY A 106 -2.89 -9.38 14.06
N ARG A 107 -1.86 -9.88 13.36
CA ARG A 107 -0.58 -10.34 13.93
C ARG A 107 0.61 -9.49 13.52
N LEU A 108 0.56 -8.91 12.32
CA LEU A 108 1.65 -8.11 11.78
C LEU A 108 1.71 -6.73 12.44
N PRO A 109 2.91 -6.16 12.63
CA PRO A 109 3.06 -4.78 13.07
C PRO A 109 2.69 -3.85 11.91
N LEU A 110 1.45 -3.38 11.86
CA LEU A 110 0.95 -2.49 10.80
C LEU A 110 1.35 -1.04 11.04
N THR A 111 1.35 -0.22 9.98
CA THR A 111 1.41 1.23 10.13
C THR A 111 0.16 1.76 10.85
N ASP A 112 0.36 2.82 11.63
CA ASP A 112 -0.69 3.36 12.50
C ASP A 112 -1.96 3.75 11.72
N GLY A 113 -3.09 3.19 12.17
CA GLY A 113 -4.40 3.46 11.59
C GLY A 113 -4.71 2.71 10.30
N LEU A 114 -3.79 1.92 9.73
CA LEU A 114 -4.02 1.17 8.49
C LEU A 114 -5.27 0.26 8.60
N LEU A 115 -5.33 -0.59 9.62
CA LEU A 115 -6.43 -1.53 9.80
C LEU A 115 -7.78 -0.83 9.91
N ARG A 116 -7.84 0.25 10.70
CA ARG A 116 -9.04 1.08 10.85
C ARG A 116 -9.46 1.69 9.51
N THR A 117 -8.52 2.27 8.79
CA THR A 117 -8.80 2.93 7.51
C THR A 117 -9.27 1.92 6.45
N LEU A 118 -8.68 0.73 6.38
CA LEU A 118 -9.17 -0.34 5.51
C LEU A 118 -10.60 -0.78 5.89
N ALA A 119 -10.91 -0.87 7.18
CA ALA A 119 -12.26 -1.20 7.64
C ALA A 119 -13.29 -0.12 7.28
N GLU A 120 -12.94 1.17 7.44
CA GLU A 120 -13.79 2.32 7.08
C GLU A 120 -14.10 2.36 5.58
N TRP A 121 -13.21 1.85 4.74
CA TRP A 121 -13.37 1.81 3.28
C TRP A 121 -13.91 0.47 2.74
N ASP A 122 -14.34 -0.44 3.63
CA ASP A 122 -14.79 -1.79 3.27
C ASP A 122 -13.76 -2.53 2.38
N ALA A 123 -12.48 -2.41 2.77
CA ALA A 123 -11.32 -2.87 2.01
C ALA A 123 -10.45 -3.84 2.85
N LEU A 124 -11.10 -4.68 3.65
CA LEU A 124 -10.43 -5.76 4.38
C LEU A 124 -10.40 -7.06 3.55
N PRO A 125 -9.34 -7.88 3.68
CA PRO A 125 -9.32 -9.21 3.10
C PRO A 125 -10.41 -10.09 3.73
N ALA A 126 -10.76 -11.18 3.04
CA ALA A 126 -11.74 -12.12 3.57
C ALA A 126 -11.16 -12.89 4.77
N SER A 127 -12.07 -13.28 5.67
CA SER A 127 -11.82 -14.16 6.81
C SER A 127 -11.63 -15.61 6.40
#